data_AF-A0AAD5V1W0-F1
#
_entry.id   AF-A0AAD5V1W0-F1
#
_cell.length_a   1.000
_cell.length_b   1.000
_cell.length_c   1.000
_cell.angle_alpha   90.00
_cell.angle_beta   90.00
_cell.angle_gamma   90.00
#
_symmetry.space_group_name_H-M   'P 1'
#
loop_
_entity.id
_entity.type
_entity.pdbx_description
1 polymer ?
#
loop_
_entity_poly.entity_id
_entity_poly.type
_entity_poly.pdbx_seq_one_letter_code
_entity_poly.pdbx_strand_id
1 'polypeptide(L)'
;MSLSARRAEYVPIDLCLLPVELFQEIIKCMDPDDQRNISLVSHFSRELTLPFVFGNLSYSRFQKMEQIRGIHQARKGIKMVIRKIRIVLSIVCTLSSDDRCIIFELLRTLPNLHTFECLGVWHLVHMDGLSELVDSIRHAPLSELYLYTAKNFDIKGPPIEGLSSLRKLSISWFVDDGKSNHPGGPVDHLYHLIQPSIGTLVELQLKNDYPNVADLDLYLLKGAGETLRIFDYTMQHHDENVLEIIPKIFPNLTKLALTWCRVQNSKDLASIVQDSHMLSLTKNTNLEDLQLSSDFELEEDDPVCSDDDYAWFVRSYKRRLAATIKVSETIPYLRKCNWLQLRVNHEGGSTMLHPFIIEGESNSASRDGSVRVVRGVKQWWMGRDHKVGYMEIVKCKLEDLPGSIVGENDSDSEGEDDE
;
A
#
# COMPACT_ATOMS: atom_id res chain seq x y z
N MET A 1 -49.54 56.79 -0.99
CA MET A 1 -48.92 55.76 -0.13
C MET A 1 -47.61 55.34 -0.81
N SER A 2 -46.48 55.85 -0.34
CA SER A 2 -45.15 55.50 -0.88
C SER A 2 -44.55 54.41 0.00
N LEU A 3 -44.37 53.22 -0.57
CA LEU A 3 -43.65 52.11 0.05
C LEU A 3 -42.16 52.43 0.00
N SER A 4 -41.60 52.89 1.12
CA SER A 4 -40.16 53.01 1.29
C SER A 4 -39.55 51.60 1.28
N ALA A 5 -38.91 51.23 0.19
CA ALA A 5 -38.05 50.06 0.12
C ALA A 5 -36.90 50.24 1.13
N ARG A 6 -36.95 49.51 2.24
CA ARG A 6 -35.80 49.36 3.15
C ARG A 6 -34.70 48.65 2.35
N ARG A 7 -33.68 49.40 1.92
CA ARG A 7 -32.40 48.81 1.52
C ARG A 7 -31.87 48.06 2.73
N ALA A 8 -31.73 46.74 2.62
CA ALA A 8 -30.95 45.98 3.59
C ALA A 8 -29.53 46.54 3.51
N GLU A 9 -29.08 47.18 4.59
CA GLU A 9 -27.67 47.55 4.74
C GLU A 9 -26.87 46.25 4.76
N TYR A 10 -26.06 46.06 3.72
CA TYR A 10 -25.10 44.97 3.65
C TYR A 10 -24.03 45.28 4.70
N VAL A 11 -24.15 44.68 5.89
CA VAL A 11 -23.09 44.76 6.90
C VAL A 11 -22.00 43.79 6.44
N PRO A 12 -20.83 44.27 6.00
CA PRO A 12 -19.75 43.37 5.62
C PRO A 12 -19.36 42.57 6.87
N ILE A 13 -19.47 41.24 6.77
CA ILE A 13 -18.99 40.34 7.81
C ILE A 13 -17.47 40.38 7.74
N ASP A 14 -16.85 40.93 8.79
CA ASP A 14 -15.40 40.86 8.94
C ASP A 14 -15.03 39.43 9.37
N LEU A 15 -14.48 38.67 8.43
CA LEU A 15 -14.01 37.30 8.68
C LEU A 15 -12.92 37.25 9.77
N CYS A 16 -12.23 38.36 10.07
CA CYS A 16 -11.26 38.45 11.16
C CYS A 16 -11.89 38.45 12.55
N LEU A 17 -13.22 38.66 12.64
CA LEU A 17 -13.98 38.59 13.89
C LEU A 17 -14.51 37.18 14.18
N LEU A 18 -14.33 36.23 13.26
CA LEU A 18 -14.68 34.84 13.51
C LEU A 18 -13.75 34.25 14.59
N PRO A 19 -14.29 33.41 15.50
CA PRO A 19 -13.47 32.53 16.33
C PRO A 19 -12.46 31.76 15.48
N VAL A 20 -11.25 31.61 15.99
CA VAL A 20 -10.12 30.96 15.29
C VAL A 20 -10.50 29.57 14.80
N GLU A 21 -11.23 28.82 15.61
CA GLU A 21 -11.67 27.46 15.32
C GLU A 21 -12.62 27.43 14.11
N LEU A 22 -13.56 28.38 14.04
CA LEU A 22 -14.48 28.49 12.90
C LEU A 22 -13.74 28.90 11.63
N PHE A 23 -12.78 29.81 11.74
CA PHE A 23 -11.96 30.22 10.59
C PHE A 23 -11.11 29.05 10.06
N GLN A 24 -10.54 28.23 10.95
CA GLN A 24 -9.78 27.04 10.57
C GLN A 24 -10.65 25.98 9.89
N GLU A 25 -11.86 25.73 10.38
CA GLU A 25 -12.80 24.80 9.72
C GLU A 25 -13.24 25.31 8.33
N ILE A 26 -13.39 26.62 8.16
CA ILE A 26 -13.62 27.22 6.84
C ILE A 26 -12.43 26.95 5.91
N ILE A 27 -11.19 27.25 6.34
CA ILE A 27 -9.98 27.03 5.53
C ILE A 27 -9.84 25.55 5.13
N LYS A 28 -10.11 24.64 6.06
CA LYS A 28 -10.01 23.20 5.84
C LYS A 28 -10.94 22.70 4.73
N CYS A 29 -12.10 23.33 4.56
CA CYS A 29 -13.09 22.99 3.54
C CYS A 29 -12.81 23.64 2.17
N MET A 30 -11.85 24.57 2.10
CA MET A 30 -11.45 25.23 0.86
C MET A 30 -10.50 24.39 0.05
N ASP A 31 -10.48 24.59 -1.27
CA ASP A 31 -9.47 24.00 -2.13
C ASP A 31 -8.07 24.62 -1.87
N PRO A 32 -6.99 23.94 -2.29
CA PRO A 32 -5.63 24.40 -2.01
C PRO A 32 -5.28 25.79 -2.55
N ASP A 33 -5.89 26.23 -3.65
CA ASP A 33 -5.59 27.54 -4.25
C ASP A 33 -6.30 28.65 -3.47
N ASP A 34 -7.51 28.42 -3.01
CA ASP A 34 -8.23 29.32 -2.10
C ASP A 34 -7.54 29.44 -0.73
N GLN A 35 -7.03 28.32 -0.20
CA GLN A 35 -6.20 28.35 1.01
C GLN A 35 -4.97 29.25 0.82
N ARG A 36 -4.28 29.13 -0.32
CA ARG A 36 -3.13 30.01 -0.64
C ARG A 36 -3.55 31.46 -0.75
N ASN A 37 -4.65 31.76 -1.44
CA ASN A 37 -5.14 33.13 -1.61
C ASN A 37 -5.48 33.77 -0.26
N ILE A 38 -6.16 33.06 0.62
CA ILE A 38 -6.50 33.55 1.97
C ILE A 38 -5.24 33.78 2.82
N SER A 39 -4.20 32.96 2.64
CA SER A 39 -2.93 33.15 3.34
C SER A 39 -2.22 34.47 2.99
N LEU A 40 -2.60 35.11 1.88
CA LEU A 40 -2.04 36.40 1.43
C LEU A 40 -2.82 37.61 1.96
N VAL A 41 -4.03 37.41 2.50
CA VAL A 41 -4.93 38.51 2.92
C VAL A 41 -4.39 39.27 4.12
N SER A 42 -3.84 38.56 5.12
CA SER A 42 -3.35 39.17 6.36
C SER A 42 -2.32 38.29 7.06
N HIS A 43 -1.62 38.85 8.05
CA HIS A 43 -0.73 38.05 8.91
C HIS A 43 -1.50 36.98 9.69
N PHE A 44 -2.69 37.32 10.19
CA PHE A 44 -3.54 36.43 10.96
C PHE A 44 -4.00 35.24 10.11
N SER A 45 -4.57 35.52 8.93
CA SER A 45 -4.99 34.46 8.01
C SER A 45 -3.81 33.61 7.57
N ARG A 46 -2.65 34.21 7.29
CA ARG A 46 -1.43 33.46 6.95
C ARG A 46 -1.08 32.42 8.01
N GLU A 47 -0.96 32.81 9.28
CA GLU A 47 -0.61 31.92 10.39
C GLU A 47 -1.60 30.75 10.50
N LEU A 48 -2.90 31.02 10.35
CA LEU A 48 -3.95 29.99 10.44
C LEU A 48 -4.00 29.07 9.23
N THR A 49 -3.61 29.54 8.05
CA THR A 49 -3.65 28.74 6.82
C THR A 49 -2.39 27.90 6.61
N LEU A 50 -1.25 28.25 7.24
CA LEU A 50 0.02 27.51 7.09
C LEU A 50 -0.12 25.98 7.26
N PRO A 51 -0.81 25.45 8.29
CA PRO A 51 -0.95 23.99 8.46
C PRO A 51 -1.69 23.30 7.31
N PHE A 52 -2.59 24.00 6.64
CA PHE A 52 -3.36 23.43 5.54
C PHE A 52 -2.57 23.45 4.23
N VAL A 53 -1.82 24.54 3.98
CA VAL A 53 -1.00 24.70 2.76
C VAL A 53 0.27 23.85 2.81
N PHE A 54 0.93 23.77 3.96
CA PHE A 54 2.25 23.12 4.10
C PHE A 54 2.23 21.85 4.94
N GLY A 55 1.11 21.49 5.58
CA GLY A 55 1.04 20.31 6.45
C GLY A 55 1.37 19.00 5.72
N ASN A 56 0.99 18.90 4.45
CA ASN A 56 1.20 17.71 3.62
C ASN A 56 1.90 18.10 2.31
N LEU A 57 3.19 17.79 2.22
CA LEU A 57 4.01 18.10 1.04
C LEU A 57 4.21 16.84 0.19
N SER A 58 3.96 16.96 -1.11
CA SER A 58 4.10 15.86 -2.07
C SER A 58 4.92 16.25 -3.29
N TYR A 59 6.07 15.62 -3.42
CA TYR A 59 7.04 15.85 -4.47
C TYR A 59 7.06 14.66 -5.41
N SER A 60 6.63 14.89 -6.65
CA SER A 60 6.69 13.94 -7.76
C SER A 60 7.43 14.61 -8.92
N ARG A 61 8.39 13.89 -9.53
CA ARG A 61 9.22 14.33 -10.69
C ARG A 61 10.28 15.41 -10.39
N PHE A 62 11.26 15.56 -11.30
CA PHE A 62 12.47 16.40 -11.19
C PHE A 62 12.23 17.89 -10.94
N GLN A 63 11.14 18.45 -11.47
CA GLN A 63 10.84 19.89 -11.39
C GLN A 63 10.56 20.40 -9.97
N LYS A 64 10.64 19.52 -8.96
CA LYS A 64 10.34 19.86 -7.57
C LYS A 64 11.56 19.92 -6.65
N MET A 65 12.79 19.73 -7.13
CA MET A 65 13.98 19.99 -6.29
C MET A 65 14.10 21.46 -5.89
N GLU A 66 13.71 22.40 -6.75
CA GLU A 66 13.62 23.81 -6.37
C GLU A 66 12.60 24.05 -5.26
N GLN A 67 11.48 23.32 -5.27
CA GLN A 67 10.47 23.40 -4.21
C GLN A 67 11.02 22.84 -2.89
N ILE A 68 11.74 21.72 -2.93
CA ILE A 68 12.42 21.15 -1.75
C ILE A 68 13.45 22.15 -1.21
N ARG A 69 14.27 22.76 -2.08
CA ARG A 69 15.23 23.81 -1.70
C ARG A 69 14.53 25.03 -1.10
N GLY A 70 13.40 25.45 -1.67
CA GLY A 70 12.58 26.55 -1.15
C GLY A 70 12.05 26.26 0.25
N ILE A 71 11.57 25.03 0.51
CA ILE A 71 11.13 24.61 1.85
C ILE A 71 12.31 24.44 2.81
N HIS A 72 13.45 23.95 2.33
CA HIS A 72 14.69 23.89 3.12
C HIS A 72 15.11 25.27 3.60
N GLN A 73 14.99 26.30 2.77
CA GLN A 73 15.30 27.69 3.10
C GLN A 73 14.14 28.44 3.78
N ALA A 74 12.97 27.81 3.93
CA ALA A 74 11.80 28.44 4.50
C ALA A 74 11.99 28.77 6.00
N ARG A 75 11.23 29.75 6.47
CA ARG A 75 11.24 30.17 7.88
C ARG A 75 10.78 29.03 8.78
N LYS A 76 11.25 29.05 10.04
CA LYS A 76 10.90 28.07 11.08
C LYS A 76 9.39 27.83 11.19
N GLY A 77 8.55 28.87 11.11
CA GLY A 77 7.10 28.73 11.19
C GLY A 77 6.49 27.77 10.15
N ILE A 78 7.00 27.77 8.92
CA ILE A 78 6.58 26.82 7.88
C ILE A 78 7.04 25.41 8.23
N LYS A 79 8.29 25.25 8.66
CA LYS A 79 8.85 23.95 9.04
C LYS A 79 8.12 23.31 10.23
N MET A 80 7.62 24.13 11.15
CA MET A 80 6.86 23.68 12.33
C MET A 80 5.51 23.06 11.97
N VAL A 81 4.91 23.43 10.83
CA VAL A 81 3.57 22.94 10.47
C VAL A 81 3.60 21.70 9.58
N ILE A 82 4.75 21.36 9.00
CA ILE A 82 4.91 20.18 8.13
C ILE A 82 4.74 18.91 8.97
N ARG A 83 3.75 18.10 8.62
CA ARG A 83 3.43 16.81 9.27
C ARG A 83 3.71 15.62 8.36
N LYS A 84 3.64 15.81 7.04
CA LYS A 84 3.84 14.75 6.07
C LYS A 84 4.72 15.21 4.91
N ILE A 85 5.69 14.39 4.55
CA ILE A 85 6.46 14.52 3.32
C ILE A 85 6.33 13.24 2.52
N ARG A 86 5.97 13.40 1.25
CA ARG A 86 5.98 12.34 0.24
C ARG A 86 6.92 12.72 -0.89
N ILE A 87 7.87 11.85 -1.19
CA ILE A 87 8.80 11.97 -2.31
C ILE A 87 8.57 10.76 -3.22
N VAL A 88 8.25 11.00 -4.48
CA VAL A 88 8.00 9.99 -5.50
C VAL A 88 9.00 10.20 -6.64
N LEU A 89 9.97 9.31 -6.74
CA LEU A 89 11.03 9.35 -7.76
C LEU A 89 10.69 8.41 -8.93
N SER A 90 10.90 8.90 -10.15
CA SER A 90 10.71 8.10 -11.38
C SER A 90 12.00 7.36 -11.74
N ILE A 91 11.86 6.24 -12.46
CA ILE A 91 12.96 5.35 -12.92
C ILE A 91 14.05 6.11 -13.70
N VAL A 92 13.70 7.21 -14.35
CA VAL A 92 14.64 8.00 -15.18
C VAL A 92 15.42 9.03 -14.34
N CYS A 93 15.22 9.09 -13.01
CA CYS A 93 15.69 10.20 -12.19
C CYS A 93 16.85 9.82 -11.26
N THR A 94 18.09 10.13 -11.66
CA THR A 94 19.23 10.11 -10.74
C THR A 94 19.26 11.38 -9.89
N LEU A 95 19.19 11.24 -8.56
CA LEU A 95 19.45 12.36 -7.65
C LEU A 95 20.97 12.58 -7.53
N SER A 96 21.41 13.83 -7.61
CA SER A 96 22.79 14.17 -7.27
C SER A 96 23.04 13.95 -5.77
N SER A 97 24.30 13.77 -5.37
CA SER A 97 24.66 13.71 -3.95
C SER A 97 24.22 14.97 -3.20
N ASP A 98 24.35 16.15 -3.83
CA ASP A 98 23.92 17.42 -3.24
C ASP A 98 22.41 17.46 -2.98
N ASP A 99 21.60 16.96 -3.93
CA ASP A 99 20.16 16.89 -3.77
C ASP A 99 19.76 15.95 -2.62
N ARG A 100 20.46 14.82 -2.46
CA ARG A 100 20.26 13.91 -1.32
C ARG A 100 20.59 14.60 0.01
N CYS A 101 21.73 15.29 0.10
CA CYS A 101 22.12 16.03 1.30
C CYS A 101 21.07 17.06 1.68
N ILE A 102 20.54 17.82 0.72
CA ILE A 102 19.50 18.83 0.97
C ILE A 102 18.21 18.20 1.48
N ILE A 103 17.82 17.04 0.96
CA ILE A 103 16.63 16.32 1.47
C ILE A 103 16.87 15.93 2.94
N PHE A 104 18.02 15.35 3.27
CA PHE A 104 18.33 14.96 4.65
C PHE A 104 18.46 16.17 5.59
N GLU A 105 19.07 17.26 5.15
CA GLU A 105 19.12 18.52 5.90
C GLU A 105 17.74 19.11 6.12
N LEU A 106 16.87 19.10 5.09
CA LEU A 106 15.47 19.49 5.26
C LEU A 106 14.81 18.64 6.34
N LEU A 107 14.88 17.30 6.23
CA LEU A 107 14.26 16.38 7.19
C LEU A 107 14.71 16.66 8.63
N ARG A 108 16.01 16.91 8.85
CA ARG A 108 16.59 17.30 10.16
C ARG A 108 15.96 18.56 10.78
N THR A 109 15.28 19.38 9.98
CA THR A 109 14.69 20.65 10.43
C THR A 109 13.17 20.59 10.64
N LEU A 110 12.57 19.40 10.59
CA LEU A 110 11.11 19.19 10.67
C LEU A 110 10.71 18.53 12.01
N PRO A 111 10.57 19.30 13.09
CA PRO A 111 10.37 18.75 14.44
C PRO A 111 9.00 18.07 14.64
N ASN A 112 8.11 18.23 13.68
CA ASN A 112 6.71 17.86 13.76
C ASN A 112 6.30 16.82 12.71
N LEU A 113 7.28 16.29 11.97
CA LEU A 113 7.08 15.29 10.94
C LEU A 113 6.55 13.99 11.54
N HIS A 114 5.41 13.53 11.04
CA HIS A 114 4.69 12.34 11.51
C HIS A 114 4.70 11.22 10.47
N THR A 115 4.64 11.57 9.19
CA THR A 115 4.66 10.62 8.07
C THR A 115 5.77 10.99 7.09
N PHE A 116 6.62 10.02 6.76
CA PHE A 116 7.61 10.16 5.69
C PHE A 116 7.44 9.02 4.68
N GLU A 117 7.24 9.39 3.42
CA GLU A 117 7.11 8.49 2.30
C GLU A 117 8.21 8.75 1.28
N CYS A 118 9.11 7.79 1.12
CA CYS A 118 10.06 7.74 0.01
C CYS A 118 9.68 6.60 -0.92
N LEU A 119 8.96 6.94 -1.99
CA LEU A 119 8.44 6.00 -2.97
C LEU A 119 9.18 6.14 -4.29
N GLY A 120 9.23 5.04 -5.04
CA GLY A 120 9.82 5.01 -6.37
C GLY A 120 11.28 4.57 -6.37
N VAL A 121 11.73 4.23 -7.57
CA VAL A 121 12.83 3.28 -7.73
C VAL A 121 14.16 4.05 -7.90
N TRP A 122 15.23 3.48 -7.32
CA TRP A 122 16.67 3.64 -7.68
C TRP A 122 17.62 4.60 -6.90
N HIS A 123 17.23 5.71 -6.25
CA HIS A 123 18.28 6.71 -5.90
C HIS A 123 18.26 7.48 -4.55
N LEU A 124 17.16 7.61 -3.80
CA LEU A 124 17.21 8.38 -2.53
C LEU A 124 17.82 7.56 -1.39
N VAL A 125 17.40 6.30 -1.28
CA VAL A 125 17.81 5.38 -0.21
C VAL A 125 18.73 4.32 -0.79
N HIS A 126 19.96 4.73 -1.10
CA HIS A 126 21.08 3.79 -1.19
C HIS A 126 21.37 3.25 0.22
N MET A 127 21.89 2.03 0.34
CA MET A 127 22.23 1.47 1.66
C MET A 127 23.21 2.35 2.44
N ASP A 128 24.21 2.94 1.77
CA ASP A 128 25.13 3.93 2.37
C ASP A 128 24.41 5.19 2.88
N GLY A 129 23.24 5.53 2.32
CA GLY A 129 22.43 6.67 2.72
C GLY A 129 21.31 6.33 3.70
N LEU A 130 21.06 5.05 3.99
CA LEU A 130 19.97 4.64 4.87
C LEU A 130 20.22 5.05 6.31
N SER A 131 21.46 4.92 6.81
CA SER A 131 21.83 5.41 8.14
C SER A 131 21.61 6.91 8.24
N GLU A 132 22.06 7.67 7.23
CA GLU A 132 21.91 9.11 7.20
C GLU A 132 20.44 9.54 7.15
N LEU A 133 19.61 8.81 6.39
CA LEU A 133 18.17 9.03 6.36
C LEU A 133 17.57 8.81 7.74
N VAL A 134 17.83 7.68 8.39
CA VAL A 134 17.29 7.38 9.72
C VAL A 134 17.71 8.46 10.73
N ASP A 135 18.98 8.87 10.72
CA ASP A 135 19.46 9.94 11.59
C ASP A 135 18.80 11.28 11.29
N SER A 136 18.49 11.57 10.02
CA SER A 136 17.81 12.80 9.63
C SER A 136 16.38 12.91 10.18
N ILE A 137 15.71 11.79 10.43
CA ILE A 137 14.31 11.74 10.91
C ILE A 137 14.18 11.30 12.38
N ARG A 138 15.26 10.84 13.03
CA ARG A 138 15.25 10.30 14.41
C ARG A 138 14.70 11.26 15.47
N HIS A 139 14.87 12.56 15.26
CA HIS A 139 14.42 13.61 16.18
C HIS A 139 12.91 13.89 16.09
N ALA A 140 12.24 13.45 15.03
CA ALA A 140 10.83 13.75 14.77
C ALA A 140 9.90 12.69 15.37
N PRO A 141 8.65 13.04 15.75
CA PRO A 141 7.65 12.12 16.29
C PRO A 141 7.00 11.28 15.18
N LEU A 142 7.83 10.57 14.40
CA LEU A 142 7.40 9.80 13.25
C LEU A 142 6.59 8.57 13.71
N SER A 143 5.42 8.39 13.10
CA SER A 143 4.57 7.21 13.32
C SER A 143 4.41 6.37 12.06
N GLU A 144 4.66 6.94 10.88
CA GLU A 144 4.50 6.26 9.60
C GLU A 144 5.74 6.45 8.73
N LEU A 145 6.35 5.35 8.30
CA LEU A 145 7.53 5.33 7.46
C LEU A 145 7.33 4.39 6.27
N TYR A 146 7.50 4.92 5.06
CA TYR A 146 7.44 4.16 3.82
C TYR A 146 8.75 4.32 3.07
N LEU A 147 9.45 3.20 2.85
CA LEU A 147 10.76 3.15 2.22
C LEU A 147 10.74 2.26 0.99
N TYR A 148 11.37 2.76 -0.06
CA TYR A 148 11.72 2.00 -1.24
C TYR A 148 13.23 2.01 -1.39
N THR A 149 13.88 0.84 -1.25
CA THR A 149 15.33 0.71 -1.38
C THR A 149 15.75 0.54 -2.84
N ALA A 150 16.94 1.02 -3.18
CA ALA A 150 17.48 0.88 -4.53
C ALA A 150 17.95 -0.56 -4.83
N LYS A 151 17.81 -1.00 -6.07
CA LYS A 151 18.28 -2.33 -6.55
C LYS A 151 19.81 -2.42 -6.62
N ASN A 152 20.35 -3.62 -6.40
CA ASN A 152 21.74 -4.01 -6.71
C ASN A 152 22.83 -3.25 -5.94
N PHE A 153 22.63 -2.98 -4.65
CA PHE A 153 23.68 -2.41 -3.79
C PHE A 153 24.12 -3.39 -2.73
N ASP A 154 25.43 -3.61 -2.62
CA ASP A 154 26.04 -4.33 -1.51
C ASP A 154 25.81 -3.54 -0.20
N ILE A 155 25.45 -4.26 0.86
CA ILE A 155 25.40 -3.69 2.20
C ILE A 155 26.82 -3.52 2.73
N LYS A 156 27.10 -2.34 3.28
CA LYS A 156 28.35 -2.05 3.98
C LYS A 156 28.05 -1.52 5.38
N GLY A 157 28.86 -1.97 6.34
CA GLY A 157 28.81 -1.49 7.71
C GLY A 157 27.88 -2.29 8.63
N PRO A 158 27.75 -1.89 9.90
CA PRO A 158 26.93 -2.58 10.88
C PRO A 158 25.42 -2.39 10.61
N PRO A 159 24.56 -3.25 11.18
CA PRO A 159 23.11 -3.08 11.11
C PRO A 159 22.65 -1.69 11.56
N ILE A 160 21.72 -1.12 10.80
CA ILE A 160 21.20 0.23 11.04
C ILE A 160 20.00 0.12 11.97
N GLU A 161 20.10 0.71 13.17
CA GLU A 161 18.99 0.76 14.11
C GLU A 161 17.90 1.72 13.63
N GLY A 162 16.68 1.21 13.50
CA GLY A 162 15.51 1.98 13.09
C GLY A 162 14.99 2.98 14.13
N LEU A 163 13.73 3.38 13.93
CA LEU A 163 13.00 4.30 14.81
C LEU A 163 12.18 3.50 15.82
N SER A 164 11.90 4.06 17.01
CA SER A 164 11.23 3.33 18.10
C SER A 164 9.72 3.59 18.26
N SER A 165 9.16 4.56 17.53
CA SER A 165 7.78 5.03 17.71
C SER A 165 6.84 4.71 16.53
N LEU A 166 7.27 3.89 15.57
CA LEU A 166 6.49 3.64 14.36
C LEU A 166 5.27 2.79 14.66
N ARG A 167 4.14 3.24 14.13
CA ARG A 167 2.89 2.49 14.06
C ARG A 167 2.71 1.82 12.70
N LYS A 168 3.26 2.41 11.64
CA LYS A 168 3.24 1.84 10.29
C LYS A 168 4.63 1.86 9.71
N LEU A 169 5.05 0.71 9.20
CA LEU A 169 6.30 0.56 8.46
C LEU A 169 6.05 -0.21 7.18
N SER A 170 6.40 0.38 6.05
CA SER A 170 6.34 -0.26 4.74
C SER A 170 7.72 -0.17 4.09
N ILE A 171 8.32 -1.31 3.79
CA ILE A 171 9.66 -1.40 3.19
C ILE A 171 9.55 -2.26 1.94
N SER A 172 9.92 -1.69 0.79
CA SER A 172 10.25 -2.46 -0.41
C SER A 172 11.75 -2.66 -0.47
N TRP A 173 12.18 -3.89 -0.19
CA TRP A 173 13.55 -4.33 0.03
C TRP A 173 14.12 -4.96 -1.25
N PHE A 174 15.11 -4.31 -1.85
CA PHE A 174 15.75 -4.69 -3.11
C PHE A 174 17.27 -4.87 -2.94
N VAL A 175 17.67 -5.38 -1.78
CA VAL A 175 19.07 -5.50 -1.40
C VAL A 175 19.52 -6.94 -1.58
N ASP A 176 20.59 -7.14 -2.35
CA ASP A 176 21.17 -8.46 -2.63
C ASP A 176 22.00 -8.95 -1.42
N ASP A 177 21.98 -10.25 -1.13
CA ASP A 177 22.87 -10.89 -0.16
C ASP A 177 24.34 -10.80 -0.63
N GLY A 178 24.55 -10.57 -1.93
CA GLY A 178 25.88 -10.39 -2.52
C GLY A 178 26.77 -11.61 -2.29
N LYS A 179 28.06 -11.51 -2.67
CA LYS A 179 29.07 -12.54 -2.34
C LYS A 179 29.81 -12.24 -1.02
N SER A 180 29.28 -11.31 -0.23
CA SER A 180 30.05 -10.68 0.83
C SER A 180 29.91 -11.45 2.15
N ASN A 181 31.03 -11.90 2.71
CA ASN A 181 31.12 -12.55 4.04
C ASN A 181 31.05 -11.52 5.18
N HIS A 182 30.26 -10.46 5.05
CA HIS A 182 30.15 -9.42 6.08
C HIS A 182 29.24 -9.88 7.24
N PRO A 183 29.58 -9.55 8.50
CA PRO A 183 28.68 -9.78 9.62
C PRO A 183 27.47 -8.85 9.50
N GLY A 184 26.25 -9.40 9.47
CA GLY A 184 25.01 -8.66 9.28
C GLY A 184 24.51 -8.76 7.83
N GLY A 185 23.81 -9.84 7.48
CA GLY A 185 23.22 -9.99 6.15
C GLY A 185 22.09 -8.98 5.90
N PRO A 186 21.57 -8.84 4.67
CA PRO A 186 20.40 -8.00 4.38
C PRO A 186 19.20 -8.23 5.29
N VAL A 187 18.94 -9.46 5.68
CA VAL A 187 17.89 -9.79 6.65
C VAL A 187 18.18 -9.22 8.04
N ASP A 188 19.44 -9.21 8.48
CA ASP A 188 19.82 -8.62 9.77
C ASP A 188 19.62 -7.10 9.76
N HIS A 189 20.01 -6.42 8.68
CA HIS A 189 19.75 -4.99 8.52
C HIS A 189 18.24 -4.70 8.55
N LEU A 190 17.44 -5.49 7.82
CA LEU A 190 16.00 -5.37 7.82
C LEU A 190 15.42 -5.53 9.22
N TYR A 191 15.87 -6.54 9.98
CA TYR A 191 15.44 -6.75 11.35
C TYR A 191 15.78 -5.57 12.26
N HIS A 192 17.01 -5.03 12.20
CA HIS A 192 17.42 -3.91 13.04
C HIS A 192 16.68 -2.59 12.72
N LEU A 193 16.16 -2.45 11.49
CA LEU A 193 15.27 -1.34 11.14
C LEU A 193 13.88 -1.47 11.78
N ILE A 194 13.41 -2.70 11.98
CA ILE A 194 12.07 -3.00 12.52
C ILE A 194 12.09 -3.07 14.06
N GLN A 195 13.13 -3.68 14.61
CA GLN A 195 13.23 -4.12 16.01
C GLN A 195 12.91 -3.00 17.03
N PRO A 196 13.35 -1.74 16.86
CA PRO A 196 13.04 -0.70 17.83
C PRO A 196 11.54 -0.33 17.90
N SER A 197 10.77 -0.51 16.81
CA SER A 197 9.33 -0.22 16.75
C SER A 197 8.44 -1.45 16.95
N ILE A 198 9.02 -2.62 17.19
CA ILE A 198 8.28 -3.90 17.15
C ILE A 198 7.05 -3.91 18.06
N GLY A 199 7.13 -3.30 19.25
CA GLY A 199 6.03 -3.23 20.21
C GLY A 199 5.00 -2.13 19.96
N THR A 200 5.18 -1.28 18.93
CA THR A 200 4.26 -0.20 18.58
C THR A 200 3.64 -0.37 17.19
N LEU A 201 4.18 -1.28 16.37
CA LEU A 201 3.72 -1.53 15.02
C LEU A 201 2.29 -2.07 15.02
N VAL A 202 1.43 -1.39 14.26
CA VAL A 202 0.05 -1.77 13.94
C VAL A 202 -0.02 -2.32 12.51
N GLU A 203 0.83 -1.80 11.62
CA GLU A 203 0.94 -2.22 10.22
C GLU A 203 2.40 -2.42 9.83
N LEU A 204 2.69 -3.60 9.28
CA LEU A 204 4.00 -3.94 8.75
C LEU A 204 3.83 -4.50 7.34
N GLN A 205 4.47 -3.85 6.38
CA GLN A 205 4.54 -4.31 4.99
C GLN A 205 6.00 -4.50 4.59
N LEU A 206 6.36 -5.71 4.18
CA LEU A 206 7.71 -6.10 3.82
C LEU A 206 7.67 -6.75 2.44
N LYS A 207 8.07 -6.00 1.42
CA LYS A 207 8.11 -6.48 0.03
C LYS A 207 9.55 -6.76 -0.35
N ASN A 208 9.95 -8.03 -0.26
CA ASN A 208 11.23 -8.48 -0.78
C ASN A 208 11.01 -8.98 -2.21
N ASP A 209 11.45 -8.21 -3.20
CA ASP A 209 11.26 -8.52 -4.62
C ASP A 209 12.58 -8.95 -5.29
N TYR A 210 13.66 -9.15 -4.51
CA TYR A 210 14.95 -9.56 -5.03
C TYR A 210 15.14 -11.07 -4.93
N PRO A 211 15.45 -11.77 -6.04
CA PRO A 211 15.65 -13.21 -6.02
C PRO A 211 16.87 -13.58 -5.18
N ASN A 212 16.76 -14.66 -4.40
CA ASN A 212 17.81 -15.28 -3.59
C ASN A 212 18.17 -14.62 -2.26
N VAL A 213 17.39 -13.64 -1.79
CA VAL A 213 17.53 -13.12 -0.42
C VAL A 213 16.82 -14.06 0.55
N ALA A 214 17.45 -14.36 1.68
CA ALA A 214 16.82 -15.17 2.73
C ALA A 214 15.51 -14.52 3.25
N ASP A 215 14.57 -15.36 3.69
CA ASP A 215 13.37 -14.88 4.37
C ASP A 215 13.67 -14.41 5.79
N LEU A 216 12.93 -13.39 6.24
CA LEU A 216 12.96 -12.95 7.62
C LEU A 216 12.33 -14.00 8.53
N ASP A 217 13.06 -14.44 9.56
CA ASP A 217 12.47 -15.28 10.61
C ASP A 217 11.38 -14.51 11.36
N LEU A 218 10.13 -14.90 11.12
CA LEU A 218 8.97 -14.25 11.72
C LEU A 218 8.96 -14.35 13.26
N TYR A 219 9.62 -15.33 13.88
CA TYR A 219 9.71 -15.42 15.35
C TYR A 219 10.41 -14.21 15.96
N LEU A 220 11.31 -13.57 15.22
CA LEU A 220 11.95 -12.32 15.63
C LEU A 220 10.94 -11.17 15.76
N LEU A 221 9.77 -11.28 15.10
CA LEU A 221 8.69 -10.29 15.12
C LEU A 221 7.66 -10.52 16.25
N LYS A 222 7.85 -11.53 17.11
CA LYS A 222 6.89 -11.87 18.20
C LYS A 222 6.54 -10.71 19.12
N GLY A 223 7.43 -9.74 19.30
CA GLY A 223 7.16 -8.52 20.07
C GLY A 223 5.97 -7.70 19.56
N ALA A 224 5.58 -7.86 18.29
CA ALA A 224 4.47 -7.16 17.67
C ALA A 224 3.11 -7.88 17.83
N GLY A 225 3.07 -9.06 18.45
CA GLY A 225 1.86 -9.90 18.47
C GLY A 225 0.62 -9.25 19.08
N GLU A 226 0.81 -8.38 20.07
CA GLU A 226 -0.29 -7.67 20.74
C GLU A 226 -0.79 -6.45 19.94
N THR A 227 0.06 -5.83 19.12
CA THR A 227 -0.23 -4.55 18.45
C THR A 227 -0.49 -4.67 16.95
N LEU A 228 0.14 -5.63 16.28
CA LEU A 228 0.04 -5.78 14.84
C LEU A 228 -1.38 -6.21 14.45
N ARG A 229 -1.93 -5.52 13.44
CA ARG A 229 -3.27 -5.78 12.88
C ARG A 229 -3.21 -6.05 11.38
N ILE A 230 -2.24 -5.44 10.69
CA ILE A 230 -2.05 -5.58 9.26
C ILE A 230 -0.64 -6.09 9.00
N PHE A 231 -0.54 -7.22 8.31
CA PHE A 231 0.73 -7.81 7.91
C PHE A 231 0.70 -8.13 6.41
N ASP A 232 1.63 -7.55 5.65
CA ASP A 232 1.86 -7.81 4.23
C ASP A 232 3.31 -8.27 4.06
N TYR A 233 3.54 -9.48 3.56
CA TYR A 233 4.87 -10.04 3.43
C TYR A 233 5.05 -10.78 2.10
N THR A 234 6.13 -10.43 1.40
CA THR A 234 6.62 -11.16 0.24
C THR A 234 7.73 -12.12 0.67
N MET A 235 7.49 -13.42 0.50
CA MET A 235 8.42 -14.51 0.79
C MET A 235 9.21 -14.92 -0.45
N GLN A 236 10.51 -15.19 -0.28
CA GLN A 236 11.37 -15.69 -1.36
C GLN A 236 11.37 -17.21 -1.45
N HIS A 237 11.28 -17.89 -0.31
CA HIS A 237 11.23 -19.35 -0.23
C HIS A 237 9.80 -19.83 0.03
N HIS A 238 9.54 -21.00 -0.51
CA HIS A 238 8.29 -21.69 -0.29
C HIS A 238 8.31 -22.39 1.07
N ASP A 239 7.85 -21.69 2.11
CA ASP A 239 7.58 -22.27 3.43
C ASP A 239 6.08 -22.21 3.74
N GLU A 240 5.40 -23.35 3.57
CA GLU A 240 3.97 -23.49 3.88
C GLU A 240 3.70 -23.41 5.38
N ASN A 241 4.69 -23.72 6.23
CA ASN A 241 4.52 -23.67 7.69
C ASN A 241 4.31 -22.24 8.19
N VAL A 242 4.60 -21.22 7.35
CA VAL A 242 4.35 -19.81 7.67
C VAL A 242 2.90 -19.58 8.11
N LEU A 243 1.94 -20.27 7.50
CA LEU A 243 0.52 -20.15 7.82
C LEU A 243 0.16 -20.75 9.19
N GLU A 244 0.96 -21.69 9.69
CA GLU A 244 0.85 -22.21 11.06
C GLU A 244 1.52 -21.31 12.10
N ILE A 245 2.54 -20.56 11.68
CA ILE A 245 3.37 -19.72 12.52
C ILE A 245 2.69 -18.36 12.75
N ILE A 246 2.14 -17.74 11.71
CA ILE A 246 1.51 -16.41 11.76
C ILE A 246 0.47 -16.29 12.88
N PRO A 247 -0.49 -17.22 13.05
CA PRO A 247 -1.46 -17.11 14.14
C PRO A 247 -0.85 -17.16 15.55
N LYS A 248 0.30 -17.84 15.70
CA LYS A 248 1.03 -17.94 16.98
C LYS A 248 1.78 -16.66 17.32
N ILE A 249 2.27 -15.96 16.29
CA ILE A 249 3.09 -14.75 16.45
C ILE A 249 2.22 -13.50 16.45
N PHE A 250 1.21 -13.44 15.59
CA PHE A 250 0.32 -12.30 15.37
C PHE A 250 -1.15 -12.72 15.54
N PRO A 251 -1.60 -13.08 16.75
CA PRO A 251 -2.95 -13.60 16.97
C PRO A 251 -4.05 -12.59 16.63
N ASN A 252 -3.74 -11.29 16.68
CA ASN A 252 -4.71 -10.20 16.54
C ASN A 252 -4.84 -9.63 15.12
N LEU A 253 -4.29 -10.29 14.09
CA LEU A 253 -4.38 -9.81 12.72
C LEU A 253 -5.84 -9.68 12.25
N THR A 254 -6.13 -8.53 11.65
CA THR A 254 -7.36 -8.27 10.90
C THR A 254 -7.13 -8.31 9.40
N LYS A 255 -5.89 -8.08 8.96
CA LYS A 255 -5.49 -8.22 7.56
C LYS A 255 -4.18 -8.98 7.42
N LEU A 256 -4.19 -9.97 6.52
CA LEU A 256 -3.02 -10.75 6.14
C LEU A 256 -2.87 -10.75 4.62
N ALA A 257 -1.70 -10.35 4.12
CA ALA A 257 -1.31 -10.48 2.73
C ALA A 257 0.01 -11.25 2.65
N LEU A 258 0.03 -12.37 1.92
CA LEU A 258 1.23 -13.15 1.66
C LEU A 258 1.43 -13.34 0.17
N THR A 259 2.65 -13.08 -0.29
CA THR A 259 3.06 -13.30 -1.68
C THR A 259 4.28 -14.21 -1.69
N TRP A 260 4.17 -15.40 -2.28
CA TRP A 260 5.30 -16.30 -2.51
C TRP A 260 5.93 -15.97 -3.87
N CYS A 261 7.13 -15.42 -3.86
CA CYS A 261 7.91 -15.17 -5.07
C CYS A 261 8.44 -16.48 -5.66
N ARG A 262 8.11 -16.74 -6.92
CA ARG A 262 8.66 -17.89 -7.66
C ARG A 262 10.07 -17.57 -8.14
N VAL A 263 11.09 -18.27 -7.65
CA VAL A 263 12.45 -18.20 -8.21
C VAL A 263 12.40 -18.55 -9.70
N GLN A 264 13.07 -17.76 -10.55
CA GLN A 264 12.88 -17.75 -12.00
C GLN A 264 13.13 -19.10 -12.73
N ASN A 265 13.66 -20.14 -12.09
CA ASN A 265 14.16 -21.34 -12.76
C ASN A 265 13.63 -22.69 -12.24
N SER A 266 12.66 -22.74 -11.33
CA SER A 266 12.12 -24.02 -10.87
C SER A 266 10.64 -24.20 -11.25
N LYS A 267 10.34 -25.40 -11.76
CA LYS A 267 8.97 -25.85 -12.02
C LYS A 267 8.17 -26.02 -10.71
N ASP A 268 8.85 -26.13 -9.58
CA ASP A 268 8.29 -26.62 -8.30
C ASP A 268 7.87 -25.55 -7.27
N LEU A 269 7.65 -24.28 -7.66
CA LEU A 269 7.61 -23.17 -6.70
C LEU A 269 6.31 -22.36 -6.59
N ALA A 270 5.16 -22.88 -7.02
CA ALA A 270 3.92 -22.23 -6.63
C ALA A 270 3.25 -22.96 -5.47
N SER A 271 2.94 -22.20 -4.42
CA SER A 271 2.08 -22.69 -3.35
C SER A 271 0.68 -22.88 -3.90
N ILE A 272 0.20 -24.13 -3.81
CA ILE A 272 -1.20 -24.47 -4.01
C ILE A 272 -1.82 -24.42 -2.63
N VAL A 273 -2.88 -23.63 -2.48
CA VAL A 273 -3.59 -23.56 -1.21
C VAL A 273 -4.27 -24.89 -0.91
N GLN A 274 -3.84 -25.55 0.17
CA GLN A 274 -4.38 -26.81 0.65
C GLN A 274 -5.38 -26.60 1.80
N ASP A 275 -6.21 -27.61 2.07
CA ASP A 275 -7.16 -27.58 3.19
C ASP A 275 -6.44 -27.42 4.56
N SER A 276 -5.22 -27.97 4.69
CA SER A 276 -4.36 -27.81 5.88
C SER A 276 -3.95 -26.35 6.13
N HIS A 277 -3.72 -25.59 5.05
CA HIS A 277 -3.44 -24.16 5.10
C HIS A 277 -4.66 -23.37 5.60
N MET A 278 -5.86 -23.76 5.16
CA MET A 278 -7.12 -23.13 5.57
C MET A 278 -7.39 -23.33 7.06
N LEU A 279 -7.18 -24.56 7.55
CA LEU A 279 -7.28 -24.86 8.98
C LEU A 279 -6.32 -24.01 9.81
N SER A 280 -5.13 -23.72 9.30
CA SER A 280 -4.15 -22.90 10.00
C SER A 280 -4.57 -21.44 10.11
N LEU A 281 -5.15 -20.88 9.05
CA LEU A 281 -5.68 -19.51 9.04
C LEU A 281 -6.84 -19.30 10.02
N THR A 282 -7.64 -20.35 10.33
CA THR A 282 -8.73 -20.23 11.33
C THR A 282 -8.26 -19.81 12.71
N LYS A 283 -6.99 -20.07 13.04
CA LYS A 283 -6.39 -19.73 14.32
C LYS A 283 -6.27 -18.20 14.48
N ASN A 284 -6.30 -17.43 13.39
CA ASN A 284 -6.46 -15.99 13.42
C ASN A 284 -7.93 -15.59 13.47
N THR A 285 -8.49 -15.60 14.68
CA THR A 285 -9.94 -15.42 14.89
C THR A 285 -10.47 -14.03 14.53
N ASN A 286 -9.61 -13.05 14.28
CA ASN A 286 -10.01 -11.68 13.96
C ASN A 286 -9.82 -11.31 12.47
N LEU A 287 -9.45 -12.29 11.63
CA LEU A 287 -9.07 -12.01 10.25
C LEU A 287 -10.28 -11.62 9.39
N GLU A 288 -10.24 -10.41 8.84
CA GLU A 288 -11.29 -9.82 7.98
C GLU A 288 -10.87 -9.70 6.51
N ASP A 289 -9.58 -9.50 6.23
CA ASP A 289 -9.04 -9.33 4.87
C ASP A 289 -7.87 -10.29 4.66
N LEU A 290 -8.00 -11.18 3.68
CA LEU A 290 -6.98 -12.15 3.30
C LEU A 290 -6.55 -11.90 1.86
N GLN A 291 -5.25 -11.83 1.62
CA GLN A 291 -4.66 -11.88 0.29
C GLN A 291 -3.58 -12.95 0.24
N LEU A 292 -3.67 -13.87 -0.72
CA LEU A 292 -2.67 -14.91 -0.94
C LEU A 292 -2.29 -14.95 -2.40
N SER A 293 -1.01 -15.08 -2.71
CA SER A 293 -0.61 -15.52 -4.05
C SER A 293 -0.78 -17.02 -4.19
N SER A 294 -1.39 -17.50 -5.27
CA SER A 294 -1.59 -18.93 -5.51
C SER A 294 -1.70 -19.18 -7.01
N ASP A 295 -1.06 -20.24 -7.48
CA ASP A 295 -1.04 -20.64 -8.91
C ASP A 295 -1.93 -21.86 -9.11
N PHE A 296 -3.25 -21.63 -9.11
CA PHE A 296 -4.27 -22.68 -9.27
C PHE A 296 -4.20 -23.38 -10.64
N GLU A 297 -3.51 -22.77 -11.60
CA GLU A 297 -3.39 -23.27 -12.97
C GLU A 297 -2.38 -24.43 -13.05
N LEU A 298 -1.33 -24.43 -12.23
CA LEU A 298 -0.39 -25.55 -12.15
C LEU A 298 -1.02 -26.82 -11.55
N GLU A 299 -1.94 -26.68 -10.60
CA GLU A 299 -2.60 -27.82 -9.95
C GLU A 299 -3.38 -28.68 -10.97
N GLU A 300 -3.90 -28.04 -12.02
CA GLU A 300 -4.79 -28.66 -13.00
C GLU A 300 -4.07 -29.02 -14.30
N ASP A 301 -2.73 -28.98 -14.33
CA ASP A 301 -1.91 -29.13 -15.55
C ASP A 301 -2.45 -28.27 -16.71
N ASP A 302 -2.97 -27.08 -16.40
CA ASP A 302 -3.55 -26.11 -17.34
C ASP A 302 -2.48 -25.05 -17.62
N PRO A 303 -1.54 -25.31 -18.55
CA PRO A 303 -0.47 -24.37 -18.84
C PRO A 303 -1.09 -23.02 -19.21
N VAL A 304 -0.49 -21.95 -18.69
CA VAL A 304 -0.66 -20.60 -19.22
C VAL A 304 -0.17 -20.63 -20.67
N CYS A 305 -1.03 -21.02 -21.60
CA CYS A 305 -0.73 -21.14 -23.02
C CYS A 305 -1.34 -19.92 -23.72
N SER A 306 -0.45 -19.03 -24.18
CA SER A 306 -0.73 -17.87 -25.02
C SER A 306 -1.94 -17.03 -24.55
N ASP A 307 -1.69 -16.21 -23.53
CA ASP A 307 -2.18 -14.88 -23.11
C ASP A 307 -3.52 -14.27 -23.63
N ASP A 308 -4.31 -14.95 -24.45
CA ASP A 308 -5.50 -14.42 -25.11
C ASP A 308 -6.75 -15.35 -25.02
N ASP A 309 -6.65 -16.50 -24.33
CA ASP A 309 -7.80 -17.39 -24.14
C ASP A 309 -8.71 -16.89 -23.01
N TYR A 310 -9.82 -16.24 -23.35
CA TYR A 310 -10.88 -15.91 -22.37
C TYR A 310 -11.35 -17.10 -21.54
N ALA A 311 -11.34 -18.31 -22.10
CA ALA A 311 -11.71 -19.49 -21.33
C ALA A 311 -10.71 -19.72 -20.18
N TRP A 312 -9.44 -19.32 -20.33
CA TRP A 312 -8.48 -19.32 -19.23
C TRP A 312 -8.89 -18.35 -18.11
N PHE A 313 -9.27 -17.11 -18.43
CA PHE A 313 -9.75 -16.14 -17.43
C PHE A 313 -10.98 -16.66 -16.67
N VAL A 314 -11.93 -17.29 -17.36
CA VAL A 314 -13.12 -17.90 -16.75
C VAL A 314 -12.76 -19.09 -15.86
N ARG A 315 -11.85 -19.98 -16.29
CA ARG A 315 -11.36 -21.11 -15.49
C ARG A 315 -10.61 -20.62 -14.24
N SER A 316 -9.74 -19.62 -14.40
CA SER A 316 -8.98 -18.96 -13.33
C SER A 316 -9.91 -18.34 -12.28
N TYR A 317 -10.95 -17.63 -12.71
CA TYR A 317 -11.97 -17.07 -11.81
C TYR A 317 -12.76 -18.17 -11.09
N LYS A 318 -13.19 -19.23 -11.80
CA LYS A 318 -13.91 -20.38 -11.22
C LYS A 318 -13.16 -21.04 -10.08
N ARG A 319 -11.88 -21.32 -10.28
CA ARG A 319 -11.00 -21.95 -9.27
C ARG A 319 -10.89 -21.08 -8.03
N ARG A 320 -10.62 -19.79 -8.20
CA ARG A 320 -10.49 -18.82 -7.10
C ARG A 320 -11.81 -18.55 -6.38
N LEU A 321 -12.94 -18.55 -7.08
CA LEU A 321 -14.27 -18.49 -6.47
C LEU A 321 -14.51 -19.71 -5.58
N ALA A 322 -14.24 -20.91 -6.07
CA ALA A 322 -14.38 -22.15 -5.30
C ALA A 322 -13.48 -22.16 -4.06
N ALA A 323 -12.22 -21.74 -4.20
CA ALA A 323 -11.29 -21.59 -3.08
C ALA A 323 -11.83 -20.58 -2.05
N THR A 324 -12.32 -19.42 -2.52
CA THR A 324 -12.87 -18.38 -1.64
C THR A 324 -14.09 -18.87 -0.85
N ILE A 325 -14.98 -19.66 -1.47
CA ILE A 325 -16.11 -20.27 -0.77
C ILE A 325 -15.61 -21.12 0.39
N LYS A 326 -14.66 -22.04 0.15
CA LYS A 326 -14.06 -22.88 1.20
C LYS A 326 -13.41 -22.05 2.32
N VAL A 327 -12.63 -21.02 1.97
CA VAL A 327 -11.98 -20.14 2.96
C VAL A 327 -13.04 -19.42 3.80
N SER A 328 -14.10 -18.93 3.15
CA SER A 328 -15.19 -18.22 3.81
C SER A 328 -15.98 -19.12 4.76
N GLU A 329 -16.10 -20.42 4.51
CA GLU A 329 -16.73 -21.33 5.47
C GLU A 329 -15.86 -21.54 6.71
N THR A 330 -14.56 -21.36 6.57
CA THR A 330 -13.55 -21.73 7.55
C THR A 330 -13.14 -20.53 8.44
N ILE A 331 -13.15 -19.31 7.92
CA ILE A 331 -12.73 -18.08 8.64
C ILE A 331 -13.95 -17.17 8.93
N PRO A 332 -14.54 -17.19 10.14
CA PRO A 332 -15.87 -16.62 10.42
C PRO A 332 -16.04 -15.13 10.11
N TYR A 333 -14.99 -14.32 10.28
CA TYR A 333 -15.04 -12.87 10.13
C TYR A 333 -14.53 -12.36 8.77
N LEU A 334 -14.14 -13.26 7.88
CA LEU A 334 -13.59 -12.87 6.58
C LEU A 334 -14.62 -12.06 5.75
N ARG A 335 -14.25 -10.84 5.37
CA ARG A 335 -15.08 -9.95 4.54
C ARG A 335 -14.51 -9.80 3.14
N LYS A 336 -13.19 -9.95 2.99
CA LYS A 336 -12.48 -9.81 1.73
C LYS A 336 -11.49 -10.94 1.54
N CYS A 337 -11.44 -11.48 0.34
CA CYS A 337 -10.44 -12.45 -0.07
C CYS A 337 -9.90 -12.06 -1.45
N ASN A 338 -8.59 -11.96 -1.58
CA ASN A 338 -7.93 -11.59 -2.82
C ASN A 338 -6.92 -12.65 -3.21
N TRP A 339 -6.99 -13.11 -4.46
CA TRP A 339 -6.02 -14.07 -4.99
C TRP A 339 -5.10 -13.36 -5.97
N LEU A 340 -3.79 -13.40 -5.69
CA LEU A 340 -2.78 -12.80 -6.56
C LEU A 340 -2.17 -13.88 -7.46
N GLN A 341 -2.50 -13.85 -8.74
CA GLN A 341 -1.80 -14.64 -9.76
C GLN A 341 -0.55 -13.89 -10.21
N LEU A 342 0.59 -14.58 -10.20
CA LEU A 342 1.86 -14.04 -10.69
C LEU A 342 2.11 -14.54 -12.12
N ARG A 343 2.75 -13.71 -12.95
CA ARG A 343 3.18 -14.04 -14.34
C ARG A 343 2.03 -14.43 -15.27
N VAL A 344 1.01 -13.58 -15.38
CA VAL A 344 -0.16 -13.81 -16.23
C VAL A 344 0.17 -13.74 -17.72
N ASN A 345 1.32 -13.17 -18.09
CA ASN A 345 1.79 -13.06 -19.48
C ASN A 345 3.26 -13.49 -19.61
N HIS A 346 3.63 -14.07 -20.76
CA HIS A 346 5.01 -14.46 -21.06
C HIS A 346 5.98 -13.26 -21.16
N GLU A 347 5.44 -12.07 -21.46
CA GLU A 347 6.19 -10.81 -21.50
C GLU A 347 6.08 -10.08 -20.15
N GLY A 348 7.02 -10.36 -19.25
CA GLY A 348 7.39 -9.41 -18.19
C GLY A 348 6.43 -9.27 -17.00
N GLY A 349 6.42 -10.27 -16.11
CA GLY A 349 6.10 -10.06 -14.69
C GLY A 349 4.70 -9.49 -14.38
N SER A 350 3.74 -9.60 -15.29
CA SER A 350 2.37 -9.16 -15.05
C SER A 350 1.75 -9.96 -13.91
N THR A 351 1.10 -9.26 -12.97
CA THR A 351 0.36 -9.87 -11.86
C THR A 351 -1.12 -9.55 -12.01
N MET A 352 -1.98 -10.50 -11.66
CA MET A 352 -3.42 -10.32 -11.72
C MET A 352 -4.04 -10.57 -10.35
N LEU A 353 -4.75 -9.57 -9.84
CA LEU A 353 -5.48 -9.67 -8.57
C LEU A 353 -6.92 -10.05 -8.85
N HIS A 354 -7.41 -11.13 -8.23
CA HIS A 354 -8.81 -11.57 -8.26
C HIS A 354 -9.50 -11.28 -6.92
N PRO A 355 -10.17 -10.13 -6.79
CA PRO A 355 -10.90 -9.73 -5.59
C PRO A 355 -12.27 -10.40 -5.43
N PHE A 356 -12.57 -10.80 -4.20
CA PHE A 356 -13.87 -11.33 -3.77
C PHE A 356 -14.33 -10.66 -2.47
N ILE A 357 -15.64 -10.45 -2.36
CA ILE A 357 -16.33 -9.95 -1.16
C ILE A 357 -17.16 -11.07 -0.57
N ILE A 358 -17.14 -11.20 0.75
CA ILE A 358 -17.95 -12.16 1.50
C ILE A 358 -18.98 -11.39 2.32
N GLU A 359 -20.25 -11.71 2.09
CA GLU A 359 -21.41 -11.12 2.78
C GLU A 359 -22.08 -12.17 3.68
N GLY A 360 -22.66 -11.71 4.80
CA GLY A 360 -23.37 -12.55 5.78
C GLY A 360 -22.61 -12.68 7.11
N GLU A 361 -23.35 -12.67 8.21
CA GLU A 361 -22.80 -12.88 9.56
C GLU A 361 -22.78 -14.37 9.88
N SER A 362 -21.64 -14.88 10.36
CA SER A 362 -21.55 -16.22 10.95
C SER A 362 -22.11 -16.19 12.38
N ASN A 363 -23.40 -15.87 12.53
CA ASN A 363 -24.06 -15.91 13.83
C ASN A 363 -24.49 -17.34 14.13
N SER A 364 -23.71 -18.03 14.96
CA SER A 364 -24.01 -19.35 15.52
C SER A 364 -25.27 -19.42 16.40
N ALA A 365 -26.10 -18.37 16.42
CA ALA A 365 -27.29 -18.24 17.26
C ALA A 365 -28.62 -18.12 16.48
N SER A 366 -28.64 -17.93 15.16
CA SER A 366 -29.89 -17.94 14.39
C SER A 366 -30.18 -19.36 13.90
N ARG A 367 -31.35 -19.89 14.25
CA ARG A 367 -31.91 -21.16 13.73
C ARG A 367 -32.24 -21.12 12.24
N ASP A 368 -32.09 -19.97 11.60
CA ASP A 368 -32.06 -19.81 10.15
C ASP A 368 -30.60 -19.66 9.75
N GLY A 369 -30.07 -20.66 9.06
CA GLY A 369 -28.67 -20.72 8.67
C GLY A 369 -28.33 -19.54 7.76
N SER A 370 -27.62 -18.55 8.29
CA SER A 370 -27.09 -17.47 7.47
C SER A 370 -26.02 -18.04 6.52
N VAL A 371 -26.43 -18.29 5.28
CA VAL A 371 -25.53 -18.71 4.22
C VAL A 371 -24.60 -17.54 3.91
N ARG A 372 -23.30 -17.73 4.09
CA ARG A 372 -22.29 -16.76 3.65
C ARG A 372 -22.25 -16.73 2.13
N VAL A 373 -22.38 -15.55 1.56
CA VAL A 373 -22.42 -15.36 0.10
C VAL A 373 -21.09 -14.78 -0.36
N VAL A 374 -20.42 -15.48 -1.27
CA VAL A 374 -19.20 -14.99 -1.93
C VAL A 374 -19.57 -14.33 -3.25
N ARG A 375 -19.10 -13.09 -3.44
CA ARG A 375 -19.29 -12.33 -4.68
C ARG A 375 -17.95 -11.97 -5.30
N GLY A 376 -17.81 -12.18 -6.59
CA GLY A 376 -16.66 -11.65 -7.35
C GLY A 376 -16.76 -10.13 -7.48
N VAL A 377 -15.63 -9.43 -7.51
CA VAL A 377 -15.61 -8.01 -7.88
C VAL A 377 -15.27 -7.88 -9.36
N LYS A 378 -16.03 -7.06 -10.10
CA LYS A 378 -15.87 -6.89 -11.55
C LYS A 378 -14.44 -6.49 -11.89
N GLN A 379 -13.81 -7.25 -12.80
CA GLN A 379 -12.47 -7.00 -13.33
C GLN A 379 -12.55 -6.49 -14.77
N TRP A 380 -11.47 -5.88 -15.27
CA TRP A 380 -11.41 -5.23 -16.60
C TRP A 380 -11.77 -6.15 -17.79
N TRP A 381 -11.55 -7.46 -17.66
CA TRP A 381 -11.84 -8.47 -18.68
C TRP A 381 -13.28 -8.99 -18.62
N MET A 382 -14.03 -8.70 -17.55
CA MET A 382 -15.40 -9.21 -17.35
C MET A 382 -16.44 -8.33 -18.06
N GLY A 383 -17.27 -8.94 -18.92
CA GLY A 383 -18.37 -8.23 -19.57
C GLY A 383 -17.97 -7.37 -20.76
N ARG A 384 -16.76 -7.55 -21.30
CA ARG A 384 -16.25 -6.83 -22.46
C ARG A 384 -15.87 -7.79 -23.58
N ASP A 385 -16.27 -7.44 -24.78
CA ASP A 385 -15.78 -8.04 -26.01
C ASP A 385 -14.33 -7.56 -26.24
N HIS A 386 -13.38 -8.47 -26.46
CA HIS A 386 -12.01 -8.12 -26.88
C HIS A 386 -11.75 -8.76 -28.24
N LYS A 387 -11.12 -7.97 -29.11
CA LYS A 387 -10.57 -8.47 -30.37
C LYS A 387 -9.22 -9.10 -30.06
N VAL A 388 -9.15 -10.43 -30.18
CA VAL A 388 -7.88 -11.14 -30.19
C VAL A 388 -7.38 -11.15 -31.64
N GLY A 389 -6.45 -10.24 -31.95
CA GLY A 389 -5.89 -10.11 -33.30
C GLY A 389 -6.92 -9.74 -34.39
N TYR A 390 -6.70 -10.26 -35.61
CA TYR A 390 -7.48 -9.91 -36.81
C TYR A 390 -8.74 -10.76 -37.04
N MET A 391 -9.04 -11.79 -36.24
CA MET A 391 -10.10 -12.74 -36.63
C MET A 391 -11.17 -13.14 -35.62
N GLU A 392 -11.06 -12.94 -34.31
CA GLU A 392 -12.18 -13.33 -33.42
C GLU A 392 -12.44 -12.33 -32.29
N ILE A 393 -13.71 -11.92 -32.18
CA ILE A 393 -14.27 -11.26 -30.99
C ILE A 393 -14.75 -12.39 -30.09
N VAL A 394 -14.07 -12.59 -28.96
CA VAL A 394 -14.55 -13.52 -27.95
C VAL A 394 -15.45 -12.74 -26.98
N LYS A 395 -16.71 -13.15 -26.91
CA LYS A 395 -17.72 -12.53 -26.05
C LYS A 395 -17.67 -13.18 -24.67
N CYS A 396 -17.31 -12.42 -23.64
CA CYS A 396 -17.49 -12.84 -22.26
C CYS A 396 -18.56 -11.97 -21.63
N LYS A 397 -19.80 -12.45 -21.57
CA LYS A 397 -20.84 -11.71 -20.86
C LYS A 397 -20.71 -11.97 -19.37
N LEU A 398 -21.05 -10.96 -18.55
CA LEU A 398 -21.08 -11.11 -17.09
C LEU A 398 -22.01 -12.26 -16.64
N GLU A 399 -23.08 -12.51 -17.40
CA GLU A 399 -24.04 -13.60 -17.18
C GLU A 399 -23.45 -15.01 -17.39
N ASP A 400 -22.31 -15.13 -18.09
CA ASP A 400 -21.63 -16.42 -18.31
C ASP A 400 -20.68 -16.78 -17.14
N LEU A 401 -20.43 -15.85 -16.21
CA LEU A 401 -19.57 -16.05 -15.05
C LEU A 401 -20.35 -16.66 -13.88
N PRO A 402 -19.76 -17.62 -13.15
CA PRO A 402 -20.43 -18.22 -12.00
C PRO A 402 -20.46 -17.29 -10.79
N GLY A 403 -21.52 -17.42 -9.99
CA GLY A 403 -21.73 -16.61 -8.80
C GLY A 403 -22.16 -15.18 -9.10
N SER A 404 -22.47 -14.41 -8.06
CA SER A 404 -22.81 -12.99 -8.21
C SER A 404 -21.55 -12.13 -8.31
N ILE A 405 -21.60 -11.11 -9.17
CA ILE A 405 -20.50 -10.13 -9.33
C ILE A 405 -20.98 -8.75 -8.87
N VAL A 406 -20.11 -8.00 -8.21
CA VAL A 406 -20.35 -6.63 -7.77
C VAL A 406 -19.37 -5.67 -8.44
N GLY A 407 -19.85 -4.47 -8.79
CA GLY A 407 -19.10 -3.44 -9.50
C GLY A 407 -19.99 -2.72 -10.52
N GLU A 408 -19.76 -1.43 -10.74
CA GLU A 408 -20.58 -0.66 -11.67
C GLU A 408 -20.47 -1.25 -13.10
N ASN A 409 -21.62 -1.33 -13.77
CA ASN A 409 -21.62 -1.37 -15.23
C ASN A 409 -20.85 -0.12 -15.65
N ASP A 410 -19.82 -0.30 -16.48
CA ASP A 410 -19.30 0.85 -17.22
C ASP A 410 -20.48 1.25 -18.10
N SER A 411 -21.25 2.23 -17.63
CA SER A 411 -22.29 2.87 -18.41
C SER A 411 -21.60 3.41 -19.64
N ASP A 412 -21.99 2.87 -20.80
CA ASP A 412 -21.97 3.52 -22.11
C ASP A 412 -21.18 4.83 -22.15
N SER A 413 -19.88 4.72 -22.37
CA SER A 413 -19.14 5.74 -23.11
C SER A 413 -19.02 5.27 -24.56
N GLU A 414 -20.17 5.05 -25.20
CA GLU A 414 -20.31 5.43 -26.61
C GLU A 414 -20.31 6.98 -26.63
N GLY A 415 -19.10 7.53 -26.55
CA GLY A 415 -18.81 8.91 -26.86
C GLY A 415 -17.95 8.90 -28.11
N GLU A 416 -18.63 9.01 -29.24
CA GLU A 416 -18.15 9.20 -30.61
C GLU A 416 -16.75 9.84 -30.69
N ASP A 417 -15.84 9.10 -31.33
CA ASP A 417 -14.82 9.71 -32.17
C ASP A 417 -15.52 10.47 -33.32
N ASP A 418 -14.86 11.54 -33.79
CA ASP A 418 -15.09 12.33 -35.02
C ASP A 418 -15.95 13.61 -34.90
N GLU A 419 -15.32 14.72 -34.46
CA GLU A 419 -14.73 15.76 -35.35
C GLU A 419 -13.90 16.81 -34.58
#